data_AF-A0A6P6XYB8-F1
#
_entry.id   AF-A0A6P6XYB8-F1
#
_cell.length_a   1.000
_cell.length_b   1.000
_cell.length_c   1.000
_cell.angle_alpha   90.00
_cell.angle_beta   90.00
_cell.angle_gamma   90.00
#
_symmetry.space_group_name_H-M   'P 1'
#
loop_
_entity.id
_entity.type
_entity.pdbx_description
1 polymer ?
#
loop_
_entity_poly.entity_id
_entity_poly.type
_entity_poly.pdbx_seq_one_letter_code
_entity_poly.pdbx_strand_id
1 'polypeptide(L)'
;MDYRFYSKLLLRFVVMIITMNKWCIANSFIVHGSQNNQTEWVRYPYKSVYGLPNSLNCSESITNQFYECEKSLHHTWQITVDDYFYETKKFCCFIWETMDCELNVAKKCNEQYSKKLESNTRETFTSICNHIGSTDSWSCWNHPESESFVYVGILIAIFLFVLVACLVYRI
;
A
#
# COMPACT_ATOMS: atom_id res chain seq x y z
N MET A 1 1.05 -32.81 -31.15
CA MET A 1 0.67 -32.26 -29.83
C MET A 1 -0.84 -32.41 -29.67
N ASP A 2 -1.29 -33.20 -28.70
CA ASP A 2 -2.71 -33.57 -28.57
C ASP A 2 -3.54 -32.49 -27.87
N TYR A 3 -4.51 -31.92 -28.58
CA TYR A 3 -5.50 -30.95 -28.09
C TYR A 3 -6.27 -31.42 -26.83
N ARG A 4 -6.37 -32.74 -26.63
CA ARG A 4 -6.98 -33.35 -25.44
C ARG A 4 -6.19 -33.10 -24.16
N PHE A 5 -4.86 -32.95 -24.25
CA PHE A 5 -4.01 -32.66 -23.09
C PHE A 5 -4.21 -31.21 -22.63
N TYR A 6 -4.23 -30.26 -23.57
CA TYR A 6 -4.48 -28.84 -23.29
C TYR A 6 -5.88 -28.58 -22.74
N SER A 7 -6.91 -29.23 -23.29
CA SER A 7 -8.29 -29.11 -22.78
C SER A 7 -8.42 -29.57 -21.32
N LYS A 8 -7.76 -30.67 -20.95
CA LYS A 8 -7.75 -31.18 -19.57
C LYS A 8 -6.97 -30.29 -18.61
N LEU A 9 -5.88 -29.68 -19.09
CA LEU A 9 -5.07 -28.75 -18.30
C LEU A 9 -5.85 -27.46 -18.01
N LEU A 10 -6.50 -26.88 -19.03
CA LEU A 10 -7.35 -25.69 -18.89
C LEU A 10 -8.52 -25.91 -17.94
N LEU A 11 -9.19 -27.06 -18.02
CA LEU A 11 -10.26 -27.42 -17.09
C LEU A 11 -9.78 -27.48 -15.62
N ARG A 12 -8.55 -27.97 -15.38
CA ARG A 12 -7.97 -27.99 -14.03
C ARG A 12 -7.65 -26.60 -13.50
N PHE A 13 -7.16 -25.70 -14.36
CA PHE A 13 -6.91 -24.31 -13.98
C PHE A 13 -8.22 -23.56 -13.68
N VAL A 14 -9.27 -23.74 -14.49
CA VAL A 14 -10.58 -23.13 -14.25
C VAL A 14 -11.18 -23.60 -12.94
N VAL A 15 -11.12 -24.90 -12.64
CA VAL A 15 -11.60 -25.44 -11.35
C VAL A 15 -10.81 -24.87 -10.17
N MET A 16 -9.49 -24.71 -10.30
CA MET A 16 -8.65 -24.12 -9.26
C MET A 16 -9.02 -22.66 -8.97
N ILE A 17 -9.28 -21.86 -10.01
CA ILE A 17 -9.73 -20.45 -9.88
C ILE A 17 -11.12 -20.37 -9.20
N ILE A 18 -12.05 -21.25 -9.59
CA ILE A 18 -13.39 -21.28 -8.97
C ILE A 18 -13.31 -21.68 -7.48
N THR A 19 -12.41 -22.61 -7.12
CA THR A 19 -12.22 -22.99 -5.71
C THR A 19 -11.54 -21.91 -4.87
N MET A 20 -10.64 -21.10 -5.45
CA MET A 20 -10.04 -19.96 -4.77
C MET A 20 -11.03 -18.82 -4.52
N ASN A 21 -11.95 -18.56 -5.47
CA ASN A 21 -13.03 -17.57 -5.28
C ASN A 21 -14.01 -17.94 -4.15
N LYS A 22 -14.18 -19.23 -3.84
CA LYS A 22 -15.05 -19.68 -2.75
C LYS A 22 -14.44 -19.50 -1.35
N TRP A 23 -13.12 -19.42 -1.21
CA TRP A 23 -12.47 -19.28 0.09
C TRP A 23 -12.48 -17.83 0.61
N CYS A 24 -12.59 -16.83 -0.27
CA CYS A 24 -12.54 -15.41 0.12
C CYS A 24 -13.89 -14.81 0.60
N ILE A 25 -14.93 -15.61 0.81
CA ILE A 25 -16.21 -15.12 1.35
C ILE A 25 -16.55 -15.89 2.62
N ALA A 26 -15.81 -15.61 3.70
CA ALA A 26 -16.23 -15.98 5.04
C ALA A 26 -15.69 -14.98 6.08
N ASN A 27 -16.62 -14.19 6.61
CA ASN A 27 -16.60 -13.42 7.87
C ASN A 27 -15.93 -12.04 7.87
N SER A 28 -16.68 -11.02 7.46
CA SER A 28 -16.67 -9.71 8.14
C SER A 28 -17.90 -9.60 9.04
N PHE A 29 -17.70 -9.67 10.36
CA PHE A 29 -18.73 -9.25 11.32
C PHE A 29 -18.56 -7.74 11.54
N ILE A 30 -19.52 -6.99 11.01
CA ILE A 30 -19.62 -5.54 11.11
C ILE A 30 -20.25 -5.19 12.47
N VAL A 31 -19.64 -4.26 13.22
CA VAL A 31 -20.37 -3.41 14.17
C VAL A 31 -20.40 -2.00 13.59
N HIS A 32 -21.61 -1.54 13.29
CA HIS A 32 -21.94 -0.25 12.70
C HIS A 32 -21.61 0.91 13.66
N GLY A 33 -20.79 1.85 13.20
CA GLY A 33 -20.85 3.26 13.60
C GLY A 33 -21.29 4.08 12.39
N SER A 34 -22.59 4.36 12.27
CA SER A 34 -23.12 5.27 11.26
C SER A 34 -22.66 6.71 11.56
N GLN A 35 -21.89 7.31 10.66
CA GLN A 35 -21.76 8.77 10.60
C GLN A 35 -21.94 9.24 9.16
N ASN A 36 -23.20 9.45 8.78
CA ASN A 36 -23.53 10.37 7.71
C ASN A 36 -23.39 11.80 8.26
N ASN A 37 -22.33 12.48 7.82
CA ASN A 37 -22.22 13.91 7.50
C ASN A 37 -20.73 14.24 7.50
N GLN A 38 -20.14 14.38 6.30
CA GLN A 38 -18.77 14.84 6.02
C GLN A 38 -17.89 14.93 7.27
N THR A 39 -17.39 13.79 7.74
CA THR A 39 -16.41 13.76 8.82
C THR A 39 -15.18 14.52 8.32
N GLU A 40 -15.04 15.74 8.81
CA GLU A 40 -13.80 16.49 8.79
C GLU A 40 -12.67 15.50 9.15
N TRP A 41 -11.71 15.31 8.25
CA TRP A 41 -10.62 14.37 8.49
C TRP A 41 -9.86 14.82 9.74
N VAL A 42 -10.09 14.10 10.85
CA VAL A 42 -9.44 14.41 12.13
C VAL A 42 -8.06 13.80 12.10
N ARG A 43 -7.07 14.69 12.12
CA ARG A 43 -5.67 14.33 12.06
C ARG A 43 -5.16 13.97 13.46
N TYR A 44 -4.74 12.72 13.65
CA TYR A 44 -4.19 12.25 14.93
C TYR A 44 -2.67 12.26 14.90
N PRO A 45 -1.99 13.09 15.74
CA PRO A 45 -0.54 13.09 15.78
C PRO A 45 -0.02 11.78 16.39
N TYR A 46 0.66 10.99 15.58
CA TYR A 46 1.24 9.69 15.96
C TYR A 46 2.77 9.72 16.08
N LYS A 47 3.40 10.87 15.81
CA LYS A 47 4.86 11.08 15.91
C LYS A 47 5.17 12.42 16.55
N SER A 48 6.33 12.51 17.20
CA SER A 48 6.73 13.72 17.93
C SER A 48 7.11 14.90 17.02
N VAL A 49 7.69 14.65 15.85
CA VAL A 49 7.92 15.66 14.81
C VAL A 49 6.83 15.50 13.75
N TYR A 50 5.85 16.40 13.78
CA TYR A 50 4.64 16.30 12.99
C TYR A 50 4.32 17.60 12.22
N GLY A 51 3.87 17.45 10.97
CA GLY A 51 3.53 18.58 10.10
C GLY A 51 4.75 19.37 9.61
N LEU A 52 4.50 20.56 9.05
CA LEU A 52 5.53 21.52 8.69
C LEU A 52 5.40 22.76 9.60
N PRO A 53 6.45 23.14 10.36
CA PRO A 53 6.36 24.30 11.23
C PRO A 53 6.32 25.60 10.42
N ASN A 54 5.45 26.53 10.84
CA ASN A 54 5.29 27.84 10.21
C ASN A 54 6.60 28.63 10.13
N SER A 55 7.54 28.39 11.06
CA SER A 55 8.86 29.03 11.07
C SER A 55 9.72 28.75 9.83
N LEU A 56 9.42 27.68 9.08
CA LEU A 56 10.12 27.36 7.84
C LEU A 56 9.67 28.22 6.66
N ASN A 57 8.56 28.95 6.79
CA ASN A 57 7.98 29.78 5.74
C ASN A 57 7.84 29.04 4.39
N CYS A 58 7.43 27.77 4.44
CA CYS A 58 7.12 26.99 3.24
C CYS A 58 5.95 27.63 2.48
N SER A 59 5.94 27.52 1.16
CA SER A 59 4.80 27.98 0.36
C SER A 59 3.54 27.16 0.66
N GLU A 60 2.37 27.77 0.54
CA GLU A 60 1.08 27.11 0.77
C GLU A 60 0.91 25.85 -0.09
N SER A 61 1.39 25.89 -1.34
CA SER A 61 1.39 24.72 -2.24
C SER A 61 2.20 23.55 -1.69
N ILE A 62 3.38 23.79 -1.11
CA ILE A 62 4.19 22.75 -0.47
C ILE A 62 3.48 22.21 0.77
N THR A 63 2.93 23.10 1.59
CA THR A 63 2.18 22.72 2.81
C THR A 63 1.00 21.82 2.46
N ASN A 64 0.24 22.16 1.43
CA ASN A 64 -0.89 21.36 0.95
C ASN A 64 -0.43 20.01 0.39
N GLN A 65 0.62 19.98 -0.43
CA GLN A 65 1.20 18.72 -0.93
C GLN A 65 1.66 17.81 0.22
N PHE A 66 2.24 18.38 1.27
CA PHE A 66 2.70 17.64 2.44
C PHE A 66 1.53 17.00 3.18
N TYR A 67 0.42 17.72 3.36
CA TYR A 67 -0.76 17.18 4.04
C TYR A 67 -1.55 16.17 3.19
N GLU A 68 -1.53 16.31 1.86
CA GLU A 68 -2.14 15.32 0.97
C GLU A 68 -1.41 13.96 0.99
N CYS A 69 -0.12 13.91 1.34
CA CYS A 69 0.59 12.65 1.54
C CYS A 69 -0.11 11.77 2.58
N GLU A 70 -0.28 12.27 3.80
CA GLU A 70 -0.91 11.51 4.88
C GLU A 70 -2.38 11.21 4.57
N LYS A 71 -3.12 12.19 4.05
CA LYS A 71 -4.53 12.02 3.73
C LYS A 71 -4.75 10.96 2.65
N SER A 72 -3.98 10.99 1.56
CA SER A 72 -4.12 10.00 0.48
C SER A 72 -3.78 8.60 0.98
N LEU A 73 -2.72 8.45 1.77
CA LEU A 73 -2.29 7.15 2.27
C LEU A 73 -3.18 6.63 3.39
N HIS A 74 -3.77 7.51 4.19
CA HIS A 74 -4.80 7.15 5.14
C HIS A 74 -6.01 6.55 4.42
N HIS A 75 -6.39 7.08 3.26
CA HIS A 75 -7.43 6.49 2.41
C HIS A 75 -6.97 5.17 1.77
N THR A 76 -5.77 5.13 1.18
CA THR A 76 -5.21 3.93 0.55
C THR A 76 -5.20 2.75 1.51
N TRP A 77 -4.60 2.95 2.69
CA TRP A 77 -4.48 1.92 3.70
C TRP A 77 -5.74 1.77 4.56
N GLN A 78 -6.80 2.56 4.34
CA GLN A 78 -8.03 2.55 5.14
C GLN A 78 -7.76 2.58 6.66
N ILE A 79 -6.88 3.48 7.10
CA ILE A 79 -6.47 3.57 8.51
C ILE A 79 -7.68 3.95 9.38
N THR A 80 -7.80 3.27 10.51
CA THR A 80 -8.83 3.51 11.52
C THR A 80 -8.17 3.98 12.81
N VAL A 81 -8.98 4.49 13.75
CA VAL A 81 -8.47 4.90 15.07
C VAL A 81 -7.77 3.76 15.79
N ASP A 82 -8.28 2.53 15.66
CA ASP A 82 -7.67 1.35 16.30
C ASP A 82 -6.26 1.06 15.77
N ASP A 83 -6.01 1.30 14.48
CA ASP A 83 -4.70 1.06 13.86
C ASP A 83 -3.57 1.91 14.51
N TYR A 84 -3.91 3.03 15.16
CA TYR A 84 -2.93 3.86 15.91
C TYR A 84 -2.52 3.24 17.25
N PHE A 85 -3.31 2.32 17.80
CA PHE A 85 -3.05 1.67 19.08
C PHE A 85 -2.43 0.28 18.92
N TYR A 86 -2.63 -0.37 17.77
CA TYR A 86 -2.16 -1.72 17.52
C TYR A 86 -0.98 -1.74 16.56
N GLU A 87 0.04 -2.52 16.92
CA GLU A 87 1.21 -2.74 16.08
C GLU A 87 0.83 -3.69 14.92
N THR A 88 0.40 -3.12 13.79
CA THR A 88 -0.02 -3.89 12.60
C THR A 88 0.87 -3.62 11.40
N LYS A 89 0.96 -4.60 10.49
CA LYS A 89 1.67 -4.43 9.22
C LYS A 89 1.07 -3.29 8.39
N LYS A 90 -0.26 -3.20 8.38
CA LYS A 90 -1.04 -2.14 7.73
C LYS A 90 -0.61 -0.76 8.20
N PHE A 91 -0.57 -0.54 9.52
CA PHE A 91 -0.14 0.73 10.08
C PHE A 91 1.32 1.04 9.75
N CYS A 92 2.24 0.09 9.91
CA CYS A 92 3.64 0.27 9.54
C CYS A 92 3.84 0.66 8.08
N CYS A 93 3.06 0.07 7.17
CA CYS A 93 3.10 0.42 5.76
C CYS A 93 2.59 1.83 5.48
N PHE A 94 1.49 2.22 6.12
CA PHE A 94 1.02 3.59 6.09
C PHE A 94 2.10 4.57 6.57
N ILE A 95 2.80 4.27 7.68
CA ILE A 95 3.87 5.11 8.22
C ILE A 95 5.01 5.30 7.21
N TRP A 96 5.51 4.21 6.63
CA TRP A 96 6.65 4.25 5.73
C TRP A 96 6.34 4.95 4.41
N GLU A 97 5.21 4.65 3.78
CA GLU A 97 4.80 5.34 2.55
C GLU A 97 4.51 6.82 2.81
N THR A 98 3.92 7.15 3.97
CA THR A 98 3.62 8.54 4.34
C THR A 98 4.90 9.31 4.53
N MET A 99 5.86 8.73 5.25
CA MET A 99 7.18 9.31 5.42
C MET A 99 7.86 9.54 4.06
N ASP A 100 7.90 8.56 3.16
CA ASP A 100 8.55 8.72 1.86
C ASP A 100 7.95 9.88 1.04
N CYS A 101 6.62 9.98 1.02
CA CYS A 101 5.92 11.09 0.37
C CYS A 101 6.25 12.44 1.04
N GLU A 102 6.11 12.52 2.37
CA GLU A 102 6.37 13.72 3.16
C GLU A 102 7.82 14.21 3.01
N LEU A 103 8.80 13.31 2.98
CA LEU A 103 10.21 13.64 2.79
C LEU A 103 10.46 14.24 1.40
N ASN A 104 9.86 13.69 0.35
CA ASN A 104 9.98 14.22 -1.00
C ASN A 104 9.42 15.64 -1.13
N VAL A 105 8.35 15.96 -0.39
CA VAL A 105 7.78 17.30 -0.34
C VAL A 105 8.60 18.23 0.57
N ALA A 106 8.93 17.78 1.78
CA ALA A 106 9.66 18.56 2.78
C ALA A 106 11.05 18.97 2.29
N LYS A 107 11.76 18.11 1.53
CA LYS A 107 13.06 18.44 0.91
C LYS A 107 13.00 19.67 0.01
N LYS A 108 11.86 19.92 -0.66
CA LYS A 108 11.67 21.10 -1.52
C LYS A 108 11.59 22.40 -0.71
N CYS A 109 11.14 22.33 0.55
CA CYS A 109 11.11 23.48 1.44
C CYS A 109 12.38 23.60 2.28
N ASN A 110 12.77 22.53 2.99
CA ASN A 110 13.93 22.53 3.87
C ASN A 110 14.50 21.12 4.02
N GLU A 111 15.70 20.91 3.47
CA GLU A 111 16.39 19.62 3.50
C GLU A 111 16.76 19.16 4.92
N GLN A 112 17.20 20.08 5.78
CA GLN A 112 17.58 19.75 7.16
C GLN A 112 16.37 19.30 7.98
N TYR A 113 15.23 19.96 7.79
CA TYR A 113 13.97 19.58 8.41
C TYR A 113 13.50 18.21 7.92
N SER A 114 13.62 17.93 6.62
CA SER A 114 13.32 16.60 6.08
C SER A 114 14.14 15.51 6.76
N LYS A 115 15.46 15.71 6.98
CA LYS A 115 16.29 14.73 7.69
C LYS A 115 15.85 14.53 9.14
N LYS A 116 15.44 15.61 9.83
CA LYS A 116 14.88 15.54 11.19
C LYS A 116 13.56 14.78 11.24
N LEU A 117 12.69 14.98 10.24
CA LEU A 117 11.43 14.25 10.11
C LEU A 117 11.67 12.76 9.88
N GLU A 118 12.63 12.42 9.01
CA GLU A 118 13.02 11.04 8.74
C GLU A 118 13.57 10.36 9.99
N SER A 119 14.55 10.99 10.67
CA SER A 119 15.18 10.39 11.85
C SER A 119 14.15 10.14 12.96
N ASN A 120 13.27 11.11 13.21
CA ASN A 120 12.25 10.96 14.24
C ASN A 120 11.26 9.83 13.93
N THR A 121 10.82 9.73 12.67
CA THR A 121 9.89 8.68 12.26
C THR A 121 10.56 7.30 12.36
N ARG A 122 11.81 7.17 11.90
CA ARG A 122 12.57 5.92 12.00
C ARG A 122 12.85 5.52 13.45
N GLU A 123 13.28 6.45 14.30
CA GLU A 123 13.51 6.18 15.73
C GLU A 123 12.25 5.70 16.44
N THR A 124 11.08 6.24 16.06
CA THR A 124 9.80 5.87 16.66
C THR A 124 9.34 4.48 16.20
N PHE A 125 9.43 4.18 14.90
CA PHE A 125 8.70 3.04 14.32
C PHE A 125 9.56 1.87 13.85
N THR A 126 10.89 2.03 13.70
CA THR A 126 11.75 0.98 13.13
C THR A 126 11.70 -0.30 13.97
N SER A 127 11.81 -0.18 15.30
CA SER A 127 11.78 -1.34 16.18
C SER A 127 10.46 -2.14 16.06
N ILE A 128 9.34 -1.43 16.10
CA ILE A 128 7.99 -2.00 16.05
C ILE A 128 7.74 -2.65 14.68
N CYS A 129 8.00 -1.92 13.60
CA CYS A 129 7.69 -2.39 12.26
C CYS A 129 8.64 -3.50 11.77
N ASN A 130 9.89 -3.50 12.23
CA ASN A 130 10.81 -4.62 11.97
C ASN A 130 10.33 -5.92 12.62
N HIS A 131 9.79 -5.86 13.85
CA HIS A 131 9.24 -7.05 14.52
C HIS A 131 8.07 -7.66 13.72
N ILE A 132 7.31 -6.83 12.99
CA ILE A 132 6.15 -7.26 12.20
C ILE A 132 6.53 -7.67 10.76
N GLY A 133 7.80 -7.48 10.37
CA GLY A 133 8.27 -7.77 9.02
C GLY A 133 7.90 -6.70 7.99
N SER A 134 7.72 -5.46 8.44
CA SER A 134 7.57 -4.27 7.59
C SER A 134 8.74 -3.31 7.82
N THR A 135 9.89 -3.63 7.23
CA THR A 135 11.15 -2.91 7.48
C THR A 135 11.22 -1.54 6.82
N ASP A 136 10.50 -1.36 5.72
CA ASP A 136 10.46 -0.16 4.91
C ASP A 136 9.22 -0.11 4.01
N SER A 137 9.07 0.96 3.25
CA SER A 137 8.00 1.15 2.25
C SER A 137 8.01 0.06 1.17
N TRP A 138 9.19 -0.44 0.78
CA TRP A 138 9.30 -1.52 -0.22
C TRP A 138 8.66 -2.83 0.26
N SER A 139 8.78 -3.15 1.56
CA SER A 139 8.12 -4.31 2.17
C SER A 139 6.57 -4.26 2.10
N CYS A 140 6.02 -3.10 1.75
CA CYS A 140 4.61 -2.79 1.69
C CYS A 140 4.03 -2.77 0.27
N TRP A 141 4.86 -3.13 -0.72
CA TRP A 141 4.44 -3.18 -2.12
C TRP A 141 3.24 -4.12 -2.38
N ASN A 142 3.00 -5.06 -1.47
CA ASN A 142 1.85 -5.96 -1.45
C ASN A 142 0.70 -5.34 -0.64
N HIS A 143 0.06 -4.30 -1.17
CA HIS A 143 -1.21 -3.81 -0.61
C HIS A 143 -2.27 -4.94 -0.70
N PRO A 144 -3.02 -5.25 0.36
CA PRO A 144 -4.00 -6.34 0.35
C PRO A 144 -5.19 -6.12 -0.61
N GLU A 145 -5.38 -4.91 -1.14
CA GLU A 145 -6.48 -4.56 -2.07
C GLU A 145 -6.05 -4.10 -3.48
N SER A 146 -4.75 -4.11 -3.85
CA SER A 146 -4.39 -3.64 -5.19
C SER A 146 -4.75 -4.67 -6.27
N GLU A 147 -5.84 -4.43 -7.00
CA GLU A 147 -6.19 -5.17 -8.23
C GLU A 147 -5.05 -5.18 -9.28
N SER A 148 -4.00 -4.38 -9.07
CA SER A 148 -2.79 -4.33 -9.89
C SER A 148 -2.07 -5.68 -10.02
N PHE A 149 -2.14 -6.57 -9.03
CA PHE A 149 -1.44 -7.87 -9.09
C PHE A 149 -2.02 -8.81 -10.15
N VAL A 150 -3.35 -8.78 -10.32
CA VAL A 150 -4.03 -9.57 -11.37
C VAL A 150 -3.56 -9.09 -12.73
N TYR A 151 -3.43 -7.78 -12.93
CA TYR A 151 -3.03 -7.20 -14.19
C TYR A 151 -1.57 -7.51 -14.57
N VAL A 152 -0.62 -7.38 -13.64
CA VAL A 152 0.79 -7.69 -13.88
C VAL A 152 0.99 -9.19 -14.16
N GLY A 153 0.30 -10.05 -13.41
CA GLY A 153 0.30 -11.50 -13.63
C GLY A 153 -0.22 -11.87 -15.03
N ILE A 154 -1.30 -11.22 -15.48
CA ILE A 154 -1.85 -11.43 -16.83
C ILE A 154 -0.85 -11.01 -17.91
N LEU A 155 -0.17 -9.87 -17.77
CA LEU A 155 0.81 -9.40 -18.77
C LEU A 155 2.00 -10.36 -18.90
N ILE A 156 2.52 -10.87 -17.79
CA ILE A 156 3.62 -11.85 -17.79
C ILE A 156 3.16 -13.16 -18.44
N ALA A 157 1.96 -13.62 -18.12
CA ALA A 157 1.39 -14.83 -18.72
C ALA A 157 1.20 -14.70 -20.24
N ILE A 158 0.69 -13.55 -20.72
CA ILE A 158 0.54 -13.26 -22.17
C ILE A 158 1.91 -13.26 -22.84
N PHE A 159 2.91 -12.59 -22.25
CA PHE A 159 4.26 -12.53 -22.81
C PHE A 159 4.89 -13.92 -22.95
N LEU A 160 4.79 -14.75 -21.91
CA LEU A 160 5.28 -16.13 -21.95
C LEU A 160 4.54 -16.99 -22.98
N PHE A 161 3.22 -16.80 -23.12
CA PHE A 161 2.43 -17.51 -24.12
C PHE A 161 2.86 -17.17 -25.55
N VAL A 162 3.11 -15.88 -25.84
CA VAL A 162 3.60 -15.42 -27.15
C VAL A 162 4.99 -16.00 -27.44
N LEU A 163 5.90 -16.01 -26.47
CA LEU A 163 7.24 -16.59 -26.65
C LEU A 163 7.18 -18.09 -26.99
N VAL A 164 6.36 -18.86 -26.29
CA VAL A 164 6.17 -20.29 -26.57
C VAL A 164 5.55 -20.50 -27.94
N ALA A 165 4.54 -19.72 -28.32
CA ALA A 165 3.91 -19.80 -29.64
C ALA A 165 4.91 -19.48 -30.77
N CYS A 166 5.74 -18.44 -30.61
CA CYS A 166 6.80 -18.10 -31.56
C CYS A 166 7.85 -19.22 -31.70
N LEU A 167 8.23 -19.87 -30.59
CA LEU A 167 9.17 -21.00 -30.63
C LEU A 167 8.59 -22.23 -31.33
N VAL A 168 7.30 -22.52 -31.13
CA VAL A 168 6.61 -23.64 -31.78
C VAL A 168 6.36 -23.39 -33.27
N TYR A 169 6.06 -22.15 -33.68
CA TYR A 169 5.84 -21.80 -35.09
C TYR A 169 7.12 -21.65 -35.92
N ARG A 170 8.27 -21.50 -35.27
CA ARG A 170 9.59 -21.39 -35.93
C ARG A 170 10.26 -22.76 -36.15
N ILE A 171 9.73 -23.82 -35.55
CA ILE A 171 10.10 -25.23 -35.77
C ILE A 171 9.18 -25.82 -36.84
#